data_AF-A0A0F9C5E0-F1
#
_entry.id   AF-A0A0F9C5E0-F1
#
_cell.length_a   1.000
_cell.length_b   1.000
_cell.length_c   1.000
_cell.angle_alpha   90.00
_cell.angle_beta   90.00
_cell.angle_gamma   90.00
#
_symmetry.space_group_name_H-M   'P 1'
#
loop_
_entity.id
_entity.type
_entity.pdbx_description
1 polymer ?
#
loop_
_entity_poly.entity_id
_entity_poly.type
_entity_poly.pdbx_seq_one_letter_code
_entity_poly.pdbx_strand_id
1 'polypeptide(L)'
;VEEEDREFKQTVKDEPFVNLIPREHMLLDPRMTWINPYGQFVIHDDFMTYQELIAAAEVDPLIDLDAVEFASQDQYQNPVTTQRMHGVTPVAFDDADRANIPVRRYWYLVGAKWWVAWIYNNARVIRKPQANPNAHGKPPYVIGFLHPESHTGLAESILNTNKDTFISLNGIKNQRFDNMALILNKHAIVRSDANADIASLMNRRPGGVTSVDGDVRTAIGWDEVPDVAASGYLEEDRLERDLDEATGLPDLKKGIREQQDELATQSLIKNEAANKKGSVNTQVMKVTFYIPIIEMLIALGRQHETDDKVMAIVGARMGLVEKDDQIPSLFEIEGQFFVKVNAGAGAVSRDLRLRQVDAAIARTTELFGPMAALPFLRDYYALLGITNINEVLSTIVAVVQAQASEPTDQDLNEANKEGGETDKMNGKKGMPTERNAGGRAGATVQ
;
A
#
# COMPACT_ATOMS: atom_id res chain seq x y z
N VAL A 1 -32.07 46.44 -7.91
CA VAL A 1 -30.95 45.90 -8.69
C VAL A 1 -29.93 45.50 -7.66
N GLU A 2 -30.18 44.33 -7.05
CA GLU A 2 -29.34 43.78 -5.99
C GLU A 2 -28.24 42.99 -6.70
N GLU A 3 -27.03 43.55 -6.72
CA GLU A 3 -25.81 42.78 -6.96
C GLU A 3 -25.57 41.99 -5.68
N GLU A 4 -26.00 40.73 -5.65
CA GLU A 4 -25.61 39.80 -4.60
C GLU A 4 -24.09 39.57 -4.69
N ASP A 5 -23.42 39.83 -3.58
CA ASP A 5 -22.01 39.56 -3.32
C ASP A 5 -21.68 38.10 -3.65
N ARG A 6 -21.19 37.85 -4.88
CA ARG A 6 -20.57 36.56 -5.22
C ARG A 6 -19.28 36.45 -4.43
N GLU A 7 -19.27 35.60 -3.40
CA GLU A 7 -18.06 35.23 -2.66
C GLU A 7 -16.99 34.74 -3.64
N PHE A 8 -15.99 35.59 -3.90
CA PHE A 8 -14.79 35.18 -4.62
C PHE A 8 -14.09 34.10 -3.80
N LYS A 9 -14.12 32.85 -4.29
CA LYS A 9 -13.28 31.77 -3.75
C LYS A 9 -11.82 32.20 -3.88
N GLN A 10 -11.24 32.68 -2.79
CA GLN A 10 -9.81 32.98 -2.73
C GLN A 10 -9.05 31.65 -2.77
N THR A 11 -8.20 31.45 -3.78
CA THR A 11 -7.31 30.30 -3.84
C THR A 11 -6.35 30.33 -2.65
N VAL A 12 -6.64 29.53 -1.62
CA VAL A 12 -5.85 29.48 -0.39
C VAL A 12 -4.50 28.80 -0.62
N LYS A 13 -4.46 27.82 -1.53
CA LYS A 13 -3.25 27.02 -1.84
C LYS A 13 -3.40 26.36 -3.20
N ASP A 14 -2.43 26.54 -4.09
CA ASP A 14 -2.36 25.88 -5.39
C ASP A 14 -1.29 24.77 -5.32
N GLU A 15 -1.73 23.52 -5.24
CA GLU A 15 -0.84 22.35 -5.14
C GLU A 15 -1.37 21.22 -6.03
N PRO A 16 -0.48 20.46 -6.68
CA PRO A 16 -0.89 19.30 -7.45
C PRO A 16 -1.42 18.24 -6.48
N PHE A 17 -2.65 17.79 -6.71
CA PHE A 17 -3.30 16.76 -5.90
C PHE A 17 -3.60 15.52 -6.73
N VAL A 18 -3.67 14.38 -6.05
CA VAL A 18 -4.06 13.10 -6.65
C VAL A 18 -5.47 12.79 -6.19
N ASN A 19 -6.41 12.66 -7.13
CA ASN A 19 -7.75 12.17 -6.85
C ASN A 19 -7.89 10.71 -7.26
N LEU A 20 -8.56 9.92 -6.43
CA LEU A 20 -8.87 8.53 -6.74
C LEU A 20 -10.22 8.47 -7.45
N ILE A 21 -10.21 8.03 -8.69
CA ILE A 21 -11.41 7.89 -9.51
C ILE A 21 -11.84 6.41 -9.47
N PRO A 22 -13.09 6.11 -9.08
CA PRO A 22 -13.64 4.77 -9.18
C PRO A 22 -13.56 4.26 -10.63
N ARG A 23 -13.28 2.96 -10.81
CA ARG A 23 -13.16 2.35 -12.14
C ARG A 23 -14.45 2.51 -12.95
N GLU A 24 -15.59 2.51 -12.28
CA GLU A 24 -16.94 2.61 -12.86
C GLU A 24 -17.16 3.93 -13.60
N HIS A 25 -16.41 4.97 -13.25
CA HIS A 25 -16.49 6.29 -13.86
C HIS A 25 -15.49 6.47 -15.01
N MET A 26 -14.75 5.41 -15.39
CA MET A 26 -13.73 5.45 -16.42
C MET A 26 -14.05 4.44 -17.52
N LEU A 27 -14.19 4.92 -18.76
CA LEU A 27 -14.25 4.07 -19.95
C LEU A 27 -12.89 4.11 -20.64
N LEU A 28 -12.29 2.94 -20.78
CA LEU A 28 -10.97 2.77 -21.35
C LEU A 28 -11.07 2.08 -22.69
N ASP A 29 -10.16 2.40 -23.61
CA ASP A 29 -10.06 1.71 -24.90
C ASP A 29 -9.77 0.21 -24.70
N PRO A 30 -10.55 -0.72 -25.29
CA PRO A 30 -10.27 -2.16 -25.26
C PRO A 30 -8.88 -2.55 -25.77
N ARG A 31 -8.24 -1.70 -26.58
CA ARG A 31 -6.89 -1.90 -27.11
C ARG A 31 -5.78 -1.47 -26.15
N MET A 32 -6.14 -0.94 -24.98
CA MET A 32 -5.15 -0.62 -23.95
C MET A 32 -4.37 -1.89 -23.56
N THR A 33 -3.12 -1.70 -23.16
CA THR A 33 -2.26 -2.78 -22.64
C THR A 33 -1.56 -2.26 -21.40
N TRP A 34 -0.99 -3.13 -20.58
CA TRP A 34 -0.22 -2.68 -19.41
C TRP A 34 1.00 -1.80 -19.78
N ILE A 35 1.49 -1.87 -21.03
CA ILE A 35 2.56 -1.02 -21.57
C ILE A 35 2.01 0.33 -22.04
N ASN A 36 0.87 0.33 -22.74
CA ASN A 36 0.14 1.53 -23.14
C ASN A 36 -1.22 1.58 -22.43
N PRO A 37 -1.28 2.13 -21.19
CA PRO A 37 -2.47 2.08 -20.36
C PRO A 37 -3.62 2.96 -20.89
N TYR A 38 -3.39 3.83 -21.87
CA TYR A 38 -4.41 4.75 -22.38
C TYR A 38 -5.05 4.31 -23.70
N GLY A 39 -4.42 3.39 -24.44
CA GLY A 39 -4.87 3.01 -25.78
C GLY A 39 -4.97 4.23 -26.72
N GLN A 40 -6.10 4.36 -27.44
CA GLN A 40 -6.43 5.49 -28.31
C GLN A 40 -7.28 6.55 -27.62
N PHE A 41 -8.07 6.18 -26.60
CA PHE A 41 -8.93 7.10 -25.87
C PHE A 41 -9.15 6.67 -24.41
N VAL A 42 -9.44 7.66 -23.58
CA VAL A 42 -9.85 7.52 -22.17
C VAL A 42 -11.00 8.49 -21.94
N ILE A 43 -12.11 7.99 -21.39
CA ILE A 43 -13.29 8.80 -21.07
C ILE A 43 -13.50 8.73 -19.57
N HIS A 44 -13.69 9.89 -18.97
CA HIS A 44 -14.02 10.04 -17.56
C HIS A 44 -15.42 10.62 -17.44
N ASP A 45 -16.33 9.86 -16.83
CA ASP A 45 -17.68 10.28 -16.48
C ASP A 45 -17.61 11.02 -15.14
N ASP A 46 -17.82 12.33 -15.19
CA ASP A 46 -17.74 13.24 -14.05
C ASP A 46 -19.12 13.84 -13.77
N PHE A 47 -19.36 14.29 -12.54
CA PHE A 47 -20.61 14.92 -12.15
C PHE A 47 -20.29 16.30 -11.58
N MET A 48 -20.70 17.33 -12.30
CA MET A 48 -20.48 18.72 -11.90
C MET A 48 -21.82 19.38 -11.63
N THR A 49 -21.87 20.25 -10.62
CA THR A 49 -23.04 21.11 -10.43
C THR A 49 -23.09 22.20 -11.51
N TYR A 50 -24.27 22.78 -11.74
CA TYR A 50 -24.44 23.89 -12.67
C TYR A 50 -23.54 25.09 -12.30
N GLN A 51 -23.45 25.41 -11.01
CA GLN A 51 -22.57 26.47 -10.50
C GLN A 51 -21.09 26.21 -10.78
N GLU A 52 -20.62 24.97 -10.63
CA GLU A 52 -19.24 24.59 -10.96
C GLU A 52 -18.95 24.70 -12.45
N LEU A 53 -19.92 24.37 -13.31
CA LEU A 53 -19.76 24.52 -14.76
C LEU A 53 -19.72 25.98 -15.19
N ILE A 54 -20.52 26.87 -14.58
CA ILE A 54 -20.43 28.31 -14.83
C ILE A 54 -19.07 28.84 -14.37
N ALA A 55 -18.64 28.48 -13.15
CA ALA A 55 -17.33 28.89 -12.63
C ALA A 55 -16.18 28.37 -13.53
N ALA A 56 -16.32 27.16 -14.07
CA ALA A 56 -15.36 26.62 -15.04
C ALA A 56 -15.38 27.40 -16.36
N ALA A 57 -16.55 27.83 -16.84
CA ALA A 57 -16.70 28.61 -18.06
C ALA A 57 -16.15 30.05 -17.93
N GLU A 58 -16.18 30.63 -16.73
CA GLU A 58 -15.52 31.92 -16.46
C GLU A 58 -13.99 31.83 -16.61
N VAL A 59 -13.41 30.69 -16.24
CA VAL A 59 -11.96 30.44 -16.35
C VAL A 59 -11.56 29.95 -17.75
N ASP A 60 -12.39 29.09 -18.36
CA ASP A 60 -12.10 28.46 -19.65
C ASP A 60 -13.09 28.91 -20.74
N PRO A 61 -12.65 29.79 -21.67
CA PRO A 61 -13.52 30.33 -22.73
C PRO A 61 -13.92 29.28 -23.77
N LEU A 62 -13.41 28.05 -23.70
CA LEU A 62 -13.78 26.96 -24.60
C LEU A 62 -15.07 26.25 -24.17
N ILE A 63 -15.58 26.55 -22.98
CA ILE A 63 -16.85 26.03 -22.47
C ILE A 63 -17.99 26.90 -23.01
N ASP A 64 -18.94 26.25 -23.67
CA ASP A 64 -20.12 26.88 -24.26
C ASP A 64 -21.24 26.98 -23.21
N LEU A 65 -21.51 28.18 -22.70
CA LEU A 65 -22.53 28.45 -21.68
C LEU A 65 -23.94 28.06 -22.17
N ASP A 66 -24.25 28.26 -23.44
CA ASP A 66 -25.56 27.91 -24.02
C ASP A 66 -25.78 26.38 -23.99
N ALA A 67 -24.69 25.61 -24.16
CA ALA A 67 -24.73 24.15 -24.04
C ALA A 67 -24.91 23.70 -22.59
N VAL A 68 -24.38 24.45 -21.62
CA VAL A 68 -24.53 24.19 -20.18
C VAL A 68 -25.95 24.51 -19.70
N GLU A 69 -26.54 25.63 -20.13
CA GLU A 69 -27.93 25.98 -19.83
C GLU A 69 -28.91 24.92 -20.37
N PHE A 70 -28.70 24.46 -21.60
CA PHE A 70 -29.50 23.36 -22.16
C PHE A 70 -29.40 22.08 -21.33
N ALA A 71 -28.19 21.74 -20.85
CA ALA A 71 -27.98 20.55 -20.04
C ALA A 71 -28.76 20.59 -18.72
N SER A 72 -28.81 21.75 -18.06
CA SER A 72 -29.60 21.94 -16.84
C SER A 72 -31.10 21.73 -17.07
N GLN A 73 -31.64 22.23 -18.20
CA GLN A 73 -33.06 22.15 -18.52
C GLN A 73 -33.52 20.73 -18.90
N ASP A 74 -32.69 19.98 -19.63
CA ASP A 74 -33.01 18.61 -20.07
C ASP A 74 -33.08 17.62 -18.88
N GLN A 75 -32.25 17.84 -17.86
CA GLN A 75 -32.25 17.00 -16.65
C GLN A 75 -33.56 17.09 -15.86
N TYR A 76 -34.17 18.28 -15.82
CA TYR A 76 -35.47 18.50 -15.18
C TYR A 76 -36.62 17.78 -15.89
N GLN A 77 -36.48 17.43 -17.18
CA GLN A 77 -37.52 16.75 -17.95
C GLN A 77 -37.48 15.22 -17.85
N ASN A 78 -36.41 14.61 -17.34
CA ASN A 78 -36.26 13.14 -17.30
C ASN A 78 -36.01 12.57 -15.88
N PRO A 79 -36.98 12.68 -14.95
CA PRO A 79 -36.88 12.09 -13.61
C PRO A 79 -36.89 10.54 -13.59
N VAL A 80 -37.19 9.90 -14.73
CA VAL A 80 -37.31 8.43 -14.84
C VAL A 80 -35.93 7.74 -14.92
N THR A 81 -34.90 8.42 -15.44
CA THR A 81 -33.56 7.86 -15.61
C THR A 81 -32.78 7.84 -14.29
N THR A 82 -32.94 8.87 -13.46
CA THR A 82 -32.37 8.97 -12.11
C THR A 82 -32.98 7.94 -11.15
N GLN A 83 -34.29 7.64 -11.26
CA GLN A 83 -34.93 6.58 -10.47
C GLN A 83 -34.38 5.18 -10.76
N ARG A 84 -33.95 4.90 -12.00
CA ARG A 84 -33.43 3.57 -12.38
C ARG A 84 -31.98 3.33 -11.98
N MET A 85 -31.17 4.39 -11.85
CA MET A 85 -29.74 4.28 -11.57
C MET A 85 -29.42 4.14 -10.08
N HIS A 86 -30.23 4.72 -9.18
CA HIS A 86 -29.86 4.81 -7.75
C HIS A 86 -30.78 4.09 -6.76
N GLY A 87 -31.93 3.54 -7.17
CA GLY A 87 -32.81 2.76 -6.27
C GLY A 87 -33.34 3.51 -5.04
N VAL A 88 -33.06 4.81 -4.95
CA VAL A 88 -33.47 5.72 -3.90
C VAL A 88 -34.46 6.69 -4.53
N THR A 89 -35.61 6.90 -3.87
CA THR A 89 -36.53 7.99 -4.24
C THR A 89 -35.73 9.29 -4.30
N PRO A 90 -35.70 9.99 -5.43
CA PRO A 90 -34.93 11.22 -5.52
C PRO A 90 -35.51 12.16 -4.47
N VAL A 91 -34.70 12.53 -3.48
CA VAL A 91 -34.90 13.81 -2.82
C VAL A 91 -34.70 14.79 -3.95
N ALA A 92 -35.79 15.26 -4.55
CA ALA A 92 -35.74 16.34 -5.50
C ALA A 92 -34.99 17.46 -4.77
N PHE A 93 -33.80 17.80 -5.23
CA PHE A 93 -33.20 19.04 -4.79
C PHE A 93 -34.18 20.12 -5.26
N ASP A 94 -34.82 20.82 -4.32
CA ASP A 94 -35.72 21.94 -4.62
C ASP A 94 -35.01 23.09 -5.36
N ASP A 95 -33.67 23.02 -5.44
CA ASP A 95 -32.78 24.02 -6.00
C ASP A 95 -32.13 23.52 -7.31
N ALA A 96 -32.53 24.12 -8.43
CA ALA A 96 -32.05 23.77 -9.77
C ALA A 96 -30.55 23.96 -9.95
N ASP A 97 -29.97 24.88 -9.19
CA ASP A 97 -28.56 25.22 -9.27
C ASP A 97 -27.66 24.15 -8.64
N ARG A 98 -28.23 23.25 -7.83
CA ARG A 98 -27.54 22.11 -7.19
C ARG A 98 -27.71 20.79 -7.93
N ALA A 99 -28.38 20.80 -9.10
CA ALA A 99 -28.52 19.61 -9.91
C ALA A 99 -27.15 19.15 -10.45
N ASN A 100 -26.84 17.86 -10.27
CA ASN A 100 -25.59 17.25 -10.75
C ASN A 100 -25.70 16.93 -12.24
N ILE A 101 -25.02 17.68 -13.09
CA ILE A 101 -24.98 17.49 -14.53
C ILE A 101 -23.90 16.44 -14.87
N PRO A 102 -24.23 15.32 -15.54
CA PRO A 102 -23.24 14.35 -15.98
C PRO A 102 -22.42 14.91 -17.15
N VAL A 103 -21.11 15.05 -16.95
CA VAL A 103 -20.15 15.56 -17.92
C VAL A 103 -19.13 14.49 -18.25
N ARG A 104 -19.00 14.16 -19.55
CA ARG A 104 -17.99 13.21 -20.02
C ARG A 104 -16.77 13.93 -20.55
N ARG A 105 -15.63 13.74 -19.90
CA ARG A 105 -14.33 14.25 -20.36
C ARG A 105 -13.69 13.21 -21.29
N TYR A 106 -13.70 13.50 -22.58
CA TYR A 106 -13.08 12.68 -23.61
C TYR A 106 -11.62 13.08 -23.82
N TRP A 107 -10.70 12.14 -23.59
CA TRP A 107 -9.30 12.24 -23.96
C TRP A 107 -9.02 11.28 -25.11
N TYR A 108 -8.51 11.79 -26.23
CA TYR A 108 -8.32 10.95 -27.43
C TYR A 108 -7.07 11.35 -28.20
N LEU A 109 -6.44 10.37 -28.84
CA LEU A 109 -5.19 10.55 -29.59
C LEU A 109 -5.46 10.81 -31.07
N VAL A 110 -5.01 11.95 -31.59
CA VAL A 110 -5.04 12.30 -33.02
C VAL A 110 -3.68 12.85 -33.45
N GLY A 111 -3.07 12.26 -34.47
CA GLY A 111 -1.80 12.75 -35.02
C GLY A 111 -0.67 12.78 -33.99
N ALA A 112 -0.59 11.75 -33.14
CA ALA A 112 0.36 11.63 -32.03
C ALA A 112 0.24 12.69 -30.91
N LYS A 113 -0.84 13.49 -30.91
CA LYS A 113 -1.15 14.43 -29.83
C LYS A 113 -2.45 14.04 -29.15
N TRP A 114 -2.48 14.17 -27.83
CA TRP A 114 -3.71 14.00 -27.06
C TRP A 114 -4.57 15.25 -27.15
N TRP A 115 -5.87 15.05 -27.27
CA TRP A 115 -6.90 16.08 -27.31
C TRP A 115 -7.91 15.84 -26.19
N VAL A 116 -8.49 16.92 -25.69
CA VAL A 116 -9.52 16.90 -24.65
C VAL A 116 -10.78 17.63 -25.13
N ALA A 117 -11.94 17.00 -24.95
CA ALA A 117 -13.26 17.55 -25.22
C ALA A 117 -14.24 17.15 -24.12
N TRP A 118 -15.23 18.00 -23.79
CA TRP A 118 -16.25 17.66 -22.80
C TRP A 118 -17.61 17.54 -23.48
N ILE A 119 -18.35 16.48 -23.14
CA ILE A 119 -19.62 16.15 -23.78
C ILE A 119 -20.69 15.95 -22.71
N TYR A 120 -21.87 16.53 -22.93
CA TYR A 120 -23.09 16.28 -22.17
C TYR A 120 -23.91 15.16 -22.83
N ASN A 121 -24.31 14.17 -22.04
CA ASN A 121 -25.29 13.13 -22.40
C ASN A 121 -25.08 12.49 -23.79
N ASN A 122 -23.82 12.32 -24.23
CA ASN A 122 -23.43 11.86 -25.57
C ASN A 122 -24.02 12.64 -26.76
N ALA A 123 -24.61 13.81 -26.53
CA ALA A 123 -25.41 14.52 -27.53
C ALA A 123 -24.81 15.89 -27.89
N ARG A 124 -24.20 16.59 -26.94
CA ARG A 124 -23.67 17.94 -27.16
C ARG A 124 -22.28 18.11 -26.58
N VAL A 125 -21.43 18.83 -27.31
CA VAL A 125 -20.09 19.21 -26.84
C VAL A 125 -20.26 20.45 -25.96
N ILE A 126 -19.93 20.32 -24.66
CA ILE A 126 -19.90 21.44 -23.71
C ILE A 126 -18.61 22.24 -23.90
N ARG A 127 -17.47 21.54 -24.01
CA ARG A 127 -16.16 22.16 -24.16
C ARG A 127 -15.55 21.78 -25.50
N LYS A 128 -15.21 22.79 -26.31
CA LYS A 128 -14.61 22.58 -27.63
C LYS A 128 -13.30 21.79 -27.52
N PRO A 129 -12.98 20.93 -28.50
CA PRO A 129 -11.75 20.16 -28.48
C PRO A 129 -10.51 21.04 -28.46
N GLN A 130 -9.59 20.76 -27.54
CA GLN A 130 -8.28 21.41 -27.45
C GLN A 130 -7.19 20.35 -27.40
N ALA A 131 -6.00 20.67 -27.94
CA ALA A 131 -4.81 19.88 -27.65
C ALA A 131 -4.56 19.83 -26.14
N ASN A 132 -3.98 18.74 -25.66
CA ASN A 132 -3.70 18.51 -24.25
C ASN A 132 -2.98 19.71 -23.64
N PRO A 133 -3.58 20.37 -22.63
CA PRO A 133 -2.99 21.55 -22.00
C PRO A 133 -1.78 21.20 -21.13
N ASN A 134 -1.58 19.93 -20.76
CA ASN A 134 -0.55 19.54 -19.82
C ASN A 134 0.82 19.37 -20.50
N ALA A 135 1.87 19.88 -19.86
CA ALA A 135 3.25 19.84 -20.36
C ALA A 135 3.77 18.41 -20.60
N HIS A 136 3.29 17.42 -19.84
CA HIS A 136 3.68 16.02 -20.00
C HIS A 136 3.09 15.33 -21.26
N GLY A 137 2.18 15.98 -21.98
CA GLY A 137 1.64 15.50 -23.26
C GLY A 137 0.75 14.25 -23.18
N LYS A 138 0.63 13.59 -22.02
CA LYS A 138 -0.24 12.42 -21.76
C LYS A 138 -1.56 12.84 -21.08
N PRO A 139 -2.63 12.01 -21.10
CA PRO A 139 -3.81 12.25 -20.27
C PRO A 139 -3.46 12.30 -18.77
N PRO A 140 -4.17 13.09 -17.94
CA PRO A 140 -3.93 13.23 -16.50
C PRO A 140 -4.53 12.07 -15.69
N TYR A 141 -4.34 10.84 -16.14
CA TYR A 141 -4.81 9.65 -15.44
C TYR A 141 -3.66 8.67 -15.29
N VAL A 142 -3.58 7.95 -14.18
CA VAL A 142 -2.62 6.86 -14.01
C VAL A 142 -3.39 5.62 -13.59
N ILE A 143 -3.12 4.52 -14.27
CA ILE A 143 -3.74 3.22 -13.99
C ILE A 143 -2.68 2.34 -13.34
N GLY A 144 -2.89 2.00 -12.08
CA GLY A 144 -2.06 1.04 -11.35
C GLY A 144 -2.53 -0.38 -11.60
N PHE A 145 -1.58 -1.30 -11.76
CA PHE A 145 -1.87 -2.72 -11.86
C PHE A 145 -1.26 -3.47 -10.68
N LEU A 146 -1.95 -4.51 -10.21
CA LEU A 146 -1.40 -5.42 -9.21
C LEU A 146 -0.82 -6.68 -9.87
N HIS A 147 -1.55 -7.24 -10.85
CA HIS A 147 -1.17 -8.43 -11.61
C HIS A 147 -1.30 -8.15 -13.11
N PRO A 148 -0.27 -7.56 -13.76
CA PRO A 148 -0.33 -7.28 -15.18
C PRO A 148 -0.38 -8.59 -15.96
N GLU A 149 -1.34 -8.68 -16.88
CA GLU A 149 -1.51 -9.81 -17.77
C GLU A 149 -1.08 -9.43 -19.19
N SER A 150 -0.59 -10.41 -19.94
CA SER A 150 -0.16 -10.18 -21.32
C SER A 150 -1.37 -9.95 -22.22
N HIS A 151 -1.33 -8.88 -23.02
CA HIS A 151 -2.33 -8.52 -24.04
C HIS A 151 -3.74 -8.18 -23.52
N THR A 152 -3.94 -8.13 -22.20
CA THR A 152 -5.16 -7.59 -21.61
C THR A 152 -4.90 -6.19 -21.04
N GLY A 153 -5.88 -5.32 -21.25
CA GLY A 153 -5.79 -3.93 -20.85
C GLY A 153 -6.05 -3.70 -19.38
N LEU A 154 -6.96 -4.49 -18.81
CA LEU A 154 -7.36 -4.43 -17.42
C LEU A 154 -7.06 -5.77 -16.79
N ALA A 155 -6.15 -5.75 -15.82
CA ALA A 155 -5.86 -6.90 -14.98
C ALA A 155 -7.09 -7.32 -14.18
N GLU A 156 -7.25 -8.61 -13.97
CA GLU A 156 -8.21 -9.10 -13.00
C GLU A 156 -7.80 -8.72 -11.56
N SER A 157 -8.81 -8.50 -10.73
CA SER A 157 -8.59 -8.32 -9.29
C SER A 157 -8.19 -9.64 -8.66
N ILE A 158 -7.35 -9.60 -7.62
CA ILE A 158 -7.03 -10.77 -6.79
C ILE A 158 -8.29 -11.43 -6.20
N LEU A 159 -9.37 -10.65 -6.01
CA LEU A 159 -10.66 -11.17 -5.57
C LEU A 159 -11.35 -11.97 -6.67
N ASN A 160 -11.21 -11.57 -7.93
CA ASN A 160 -11.79 -12.31 -9.05
C ASN A 160 -11.05 -13.62 -9.29
N THR A 161 -9.72 -13.63 -9.13
CA THR A 161 -8.90 -14.85 -9.17
C THR A 161 -9.35 -15.88 -8.13
N ASN A 162 -9.78 -15.43 -6.95
CA ASN A 162 -10.23 -16.29 -5.85
C ASN A 162 -11.76 -16.39 -5.73
N LYS A 163 -12.50 -15.96 -6.76
CA LYS A 163 -13.96 -15.85 -6.71
C LYS A 163 -14.64 -17.18 -6.37
N ASP A 164 -14.18 -18.27 -6.97
CA ASP A 164 -14.78 -19.59 -6.76
C ASP A 164 -14.61 -20.06 -5.31
N THR A 165 -13.44 -19.77 -4.70
CA THR A 165 -13.19 -20.03 -3.26
C THR A 165 -14.10 -19.18 -2.37
N PHE A 166 -14.33 -17.91 -2.71
CA PHE A 166 -15.29 -17.08 -1.97
C PHE A 166 -16.72 -17.61 -2.07
N ILE A 167 -17.13 -18.07 -3.26
CA ILE A 167 -18.46 -18.63 -3.48
C ILE A 167 -18.62 -19.94 -2.70
N SER A 168 -17.62 -20.82 -2.72
CA SER A 168 -17.67 -22.09 -1.98
C SER A 168 -17.69 -21.86 -0.47
N LEU A 169 -16.85 -20.97 0.05
CA LEU A 169 -16.82 -20.58 1.46
C LEU A 169 -18.19 -20.05 1.93
N ASN A 170 -18.77 -19.12 1.17
CA ASN A 170 -20.10 -18.58 1.47
C ASN A 170 -21.18 -19.66 1.36
N GLY A 171 -21.06 -20.57 0.39
CA GLY A 171 -21.96 -21.71 0.23
C GLY A 171 -21.98 -22.61 1.47
N ILE A 172 -20.80 -22.98 1.98
CA ILE A 172 -20.67 -23.81 3.20
C ILE A 172 -21.18 -23.06 4.42
N LYS A 173 -20.79 -21.78 4.59
CA LYS A 173 -21.27 -20.93 5.69
C LYS A 173 -22.80 -20.85 5.72
N ASN A 174 -23.42 -20.60 4.57
CA ASN A 174 -24.88 -20.52 4.46
C ASN A 174 -25.54 -21.87 4.81
N GLN A 175 -25.05 -22.99 4.26
CA GLN A 175 -25.57 -24.32 4.60
C GLN A 175 -25.45 -24.65 6.09
N ARG A 176 -24.37 -24.21 6.73
CA ARG A 176 -24.18 -24.37 8.18
C ARG A 176 -25.15 -23.52 8.99
N PHE A 177 -25.35 -22.26 8.60
CA PHE A 177 -26.35 -21.40 9.24
C PHE A 177 -27.76 -21.98 9.09
N ASP A 178 -28.10 -22.51 7.91
CA ASP A 178 -29.38 -23.17 7.66
C ASP A 178 -29.55 -24.42 8.52
N ASN A 179 -28.53 -25.27 8.61
CA ASN A 179 -28.58 -26.46 9.46
C ASN A 179 -28.71 -26.08 10.95
N MET A 180 -27.94 -25.10 11.43
CA MET A 180 -28.07 -24.60 12.80
C MET A 180 -29.46 -24.01 13.08
N ALA A 181 -30.04 -23.29 12.11
CA ALA A 181 -31.42 -22.80 12.22
C ALA A 181 -32.43 -23.95 12.31
N LEU A 182 -32.25 -25.03 11.55
CA LEU A 182 -33.09 -26.23 11.61
C LEU A 182 -32.93 -27.02 12.92
N ILE A 183 -31.71 -27.09 13.47
CA ILE A 183 -31.45 -27.74 14.77
C ILE A 183 -32.14 -26.98 15.90
N LEU A 184 -32.13 -25.64 15.85
CA LEU A 184 -32.82 -24.79 16.83
C LEU A 184 -34.34 -24.80 16.64
N ASN A 185 -34.80 -24.79 15.38
CA ASN A 185 -36.22 -24.79 14.99
C ASN A 185 -36.64 -26.11 14.35
N LYS A 186 -36.60 -27.18 15.14
CA LYS A 186 -36.96 -28.52 14.67
C LYS A 186 -38.40 -28.59 14.19
N HIS A 187 -38.62 -29.34 13.12
CA HIS A 187 -39.97 -29.67 12.66
C HIS A 187 -40.64 -30.67 13.62
N ALA A 188 -41.91 -30.43 13.92
CA ALA A 188 -42.76 -31.38 14.62
C ALA A 188 -43.39 -32.33 13.60
N ILE A 189 -43.27 -33.64 13.85
CA ILE A 189 -44.00 -34.69 13.15
C ILE A 189 -45.18 -35.06 14.06
N VAL A 190 -46.40 -34.86 13.56
CA VAL A 190 -47.63 -35.09 14.33
C VAL A 190 -48.42 -36.23 13.71
N ARG A 191 -48.89 -37.14 14.55
CA ARG A 191 -49.76 -38.24 14.12
C ARG A 191 -51.18 -37.70 13.92
N SER A 192 -51.79 -38.01 12.77
CA SER A 192 -53.09 -37.43 12.37
C SER A 192 -54.27 -37.86 13.25
N ASP A 193 -54.15 -38.98 13.95
CA ASP A 193 -55.15 -39.57 14.86
C ASP A 193 -55.06 -39.03 16.30
N ALA A 194 -53.98 -38.33 16.66
CA ALA A 194 -53.72 -37.89 18.03
C ALA A 194 -54.38 -36.55 18.40
N ASN A 195 -55.17 -35.98 17.46
CA ASN A 195 -56.00 -34.78 17.66
C ASN A 195 -55.25 -33.60 18.33
N ALA A 196 -53.96 -33.46 18.00
CA ALA A 196 -53.10 -32.43 18.58
C ALA A 196 -53.40 -31.05 18.00
N ASP A 197 -53.27 -29.99 18.81
CA ASP A 197 -53.47 -28.61 18.36
C ASP A 197 -52.31 -28.15 17.46
N ILE A 198 -52.51 -28.27 16.15
CA ILE A 198 -51.55 -27.89 15.11
C ILE A 198 -51.28 -26.37 15.14
N ALA A 199 -52.27 -25.54 15.48
CA ALA A 199 -52.10 -24.08 15.49
C ALA A 199 -51.16 -23.63 16.61
N SER A 200 -51.22 -24.31 17.77
CA SER A 200 -50.26 -24.10 18.86
C SER A 200 -48.85 -24.57 18.50
N LEU A 201 -48.71 -25.69 17.77
CA LEU A 201 -47.40 -26.19 17.32
C LEU A 201 -46.75 -25.29 16.27
N MET A 202 -47.54 -24.72 15.35
CA MET A 202 -47.04 -23.76 14.36
C MET A 202 -46.60 -22.44 14.99
N ASN A 203 -47.25 -22.00 16.06
CA ASN A 203 -46.94 -20.75 16.77
C ASN A 203 -46.18 -20.99 18.09
N ARG A 204 -45.22 -21.93 18.08
CA ARG A 204 -44.51 -22.33 19.30
C ARG A 204 -43.73 -21.16 19.88
N ARG A 205 -43.97 -20.86 21.16
CA ARG A 205 -43.18 -19.91 21.95
C ARG A 205 -42.52 -20.65 23.12
N PRO A 206 -41.34 -20.21 23.58
CA PRO A 206 -40.75 -20.74 24.80
C PRO A 206 -41.76 -20.66 25.96
N GLY A 207 -42.04 -21.78 26.63
CA GLY A 207 -43.01 -21.88 27.73
C GLY A 207 -44.49 -21.99 27.31
N GLY A 208 -44.80 -22.09 26.02
CA GLY A 208 -46.17 -22.36 25.53
C GLY A 208 -46.66 -23.77 25.88
N VAL A 209 -47.96 -23.92 26.08
CA VAL A 209 -48.62 -25.20 26.38
C VAL A 209 -49.44 -25.62 25.15
N THR A 210 -49.27 -26.87 24.71
CA THR A 210 -50.04 -27.47 23.60
C THR A 210 -50.87 -28.61 24.15
N SER A 211 -52.15 -28.66 23.80
CA SER A 211 -53.04 -29.77 24.14
C SER A 211 -52.90 -30.91 23.14
N VAL A 212 -52.87 -32.15 23.64
CA VAL A 212 -52.76 -33.38 22.86
C VAL A 212 -53.62 -34.44 23.51
N ASP A 213 -54.35 -35.21 22.70
CA ASP A 213 -55.13 -36.35 23.19
C ASP A 213 -54.24 -37.61 23.25
N GLY A 214 -54.20 -38.27 24.42
CA GLY A 214 -53.45 -39.51 24.63
C GLY A 214 -51.98 -39.32 25.06
N ASP A 215 -51.12 -40.28 24.71
CA ASP A 215 -49.70 -40.23 25.09
C ASP A 215 -48.90 -39.34 24.14
N VAL A 216 -48.43 -38.21 24.68
CA VAL A 216 -47.61 -37.19 24.00
C VAL A 216 -46.41 -37.80 23.27
N ARG A 217 -45.76 -38.82 23.84
CA ARG A 217 -44.56 -39.45 23.25
C ARG A 217 -44.83 -40.15 21.92
N THR A 218 -46.07 -40.58 21.71
CA THR A 218 -46.50 -41.26 20.49
C THR A 218 -47.25 -40.34 19.52
N ALA A 219 -47.74 -39.21 20.03
CA ALA A 219 -48.53 -38.24 19.28
C ALA A 219 -47.67 -37.19 18.55
N ILE A 220 -46.56 -36.77 19.18
CA ILE A 220 -45.65 -35.74 18.63
C ILE A 220 -44.22 -36.26 18.69
N GLY A 221 -43.59 -36.35 17.51
CA GLY A 221 -42.15 -36.53 17.35
C GLY A 221 -41.50 -35.22 16.89
N TRP A 222 -40.22 -35.03 17.21
CA TRP A 222 -39.42 -33.96 16.61
C TRP A 222 -38.49 -34.59 15.59
N ASP A 223 -38.39 -33.99 14.41
CA ASP A 223 -37.42 -34.42 13.42
C ASP A 223 -36.00 -34.17 13.96
N GLU A 224 -35.20 -35.24 14.03
CA GLU A 224 -33.83 -35.17 14.51
C GLU A 224 -32.92 -34.83 13.33
N VAL A 225 -32.80 -33.52 13.09
CA VAL A 225 -31.78 -33.00 12.18
C VAL A 225 -30.41 -33.29 12.81
N PRO A 226 -29.48 -33.96 12.10
CA PRO A 226 -28.16 -34.23 12.62
C PRO A 226 -27.42 -32.91 12.88
N ASP A 227 -26.60 -32.89 13.93
CA ASP A 227 -25.79 -31.73 14.26
C ASP A 227 -24.86 -31.36 13.09
N VAL A 228 -24.45 -30.09 13.03
CA VAL A 228 -23.49 -29.62 12.03
C VAL A 228 -22.20 -30.42 12.20
N ALA A 229 -21.88 -31.25 11.21
CA ALA A 229 -20.73 -32.12 11.29
C ALA A 229 -19.44 -31.31 11.50
N ALA A 230 -18.58 -31.77 12.42
CA ALA A 230 -17.27 -31.15 12.67
C ALA A 230 -16.41 -31.05 11.38
N SER A 231 -16.66 -31.92 10.40
CA SER A 231 -16.05 -31.84 9.08
C SER A 231 -16.36 -30.54 8.34
N GLY A 232 -17.54 -29.95 8.52
CA GLY A 232 -17.90 -28.68 7.89
C GLY A 232 -17.12 -27.48 8.44
N TYR A 233 -16.78 -27.51 9.74
CA TYR A 233 -15.88 -26.53 10.34
C TYR A 233 -14.45 -26.69 9.81
N LEU A 234 -13.97 -27.93 9.72
CA LEU A 234 -12.65 -28.22 9.17
C LEU A 234 -12.51 -27.85 7.69
N GLU A 235 -13.59 -27.96 6.91
CA GLU A 235 -13.61 -27.57 5.51
C GLU A 235 -13.60 -26.04 5.35
N GLU A 236 -14.38 -25.32 6.16
CA GLU A 236 -14.33 -23.86 6.24
C GLU A 236 -12.93 -23.36 6.61
N ASP A 237 -12.33 -23.90 7.67
CA ASP A 237 -10.98 -23.53 8.11
C ASP A 237 -9.93 -23.78 7.01
N ARG A 238 -10.09 -24.85 6.22
CA ARG A 238 -9.19 -25.14 5.09
C ARG A 238 -9.36 -24.12 3.96
N LEU A 239 -10.59 -23.81 3.59
CA LEU A 239 -10.86 -22.81 2.56
C LEU A 239 -10.41 -21.40 2.97
N GLU A 240 -10.54 -21.05 4.25
CA GLU A 240 -10.01 -19.78 4.77
C GLU A 240 -8.48 -19.73 4.70
N ARG A 241 -7.78 -20.83 5.05
CA ARG A 241 -6.32 -20.91 4.89
C ARG A 241 -5.88 -20.84 3.43
N ASP A 242 -6.58 -21.54 2.53
CA ASP A 242 -6.30 -21.49 1.10
C ASP A 242 -6.48 -20.07 0.56
N LEU A 243 -7.51 -19.35 1.03
CA LEU A 243 -7.74 -17.96 0.68
C LEU A 243 -6.62 -17.04 1.22
N ASP A 244 -6.16 -17.27 2.44
CA ASP A 244 -5.07 -16.49 3.03
C ASP A 244 -3.73 -16.70 2.31
N GLU A 245 -3.45 -17.94 1.92
CA GLU A 245 -2.29 -18.26 1.10
C GLU A 245 -2.39 -17.63 -0.30
N ALA A 246 -3.57 -17.70 -0.93
CA ALA A 246 -3.81 -17.13 -2.25
C ALA A 246 -3.71 -15.60 -2.25
N THR A 247 -4.27 -14.94 -1.23
CA THR A 247 -4.23 -13.48 -1.07
C THR A 247 -2.91 -12.94 -0.53
N GLY A 248 -2.06 -13.81 0.05
CA GLY A 248 -0.74 -13.44 0.58
C GLY A 248 -0.80 -12.70 1.92
N LEU A 249 -1.91 -12.88 2.66
CA LEU A 249 -2.18 -12.32 3.97
C LEU A 249 -2.28 -13.44 5.02
N PRO A 250 -1.18 -14.14 5.37
CA PRO A 250 -1.22 -15.13 6.43
C PRO A 250 -1.58 -14.48 7.78
N ASP A 251 -2.11 -15.28 8.71
CA ASP A 251 -2.58 -14.82 10.03
C ASP A 251 -1.55 -14.02 10.83
N LEU A 252 -0.26 -14.33 10.68
CA LEU A 252 0.80 -13.56 11.31
C LEU A 252 0.86 -12.10 10.81
N LYS A 253 0.55 -11.84 9.53
CA LYS A 253 0.42 -10.47 8.99
C LYS A 253 -0.86 -9.78 9.46
N LYS A 254 -1.90 -10.54 9.82
CA LYS A 254 -3.13 -10.02 10.44
C LYS A 254 -2.95 -9.71 11.94
N GLY A 255 -1.78 -10.01 12.51
CA GLY A 255 -1.49 -9.82 13.93
C GLY A 255 -2.11 -10.90 14.83
N ILE A 256 -2.69 -11.95 14.24
CA ILE A 256 -3.21 -13.10 14.96
C ILE A 256 -2.02 -14.03 15.21
N ARG A 257 -1.64 -14.19 16.46
CA ARG A 257 -0.65 -15.22 16.84
C ARG A 257 -1.35 -16.57 16.73
N GLU A 258 -0.95 -17.41 15.77
CA GLU A 258 -1.37 -18.80 15.73
C GLU A 258 -1.06 -19.45 17.10
N GLN A 259 -2.10 -19.91 17.80
CA GLN A 259 -2.03 -20.41 19.17
C GLN A 259 -1.61 -21.89 19.24
N GLN A 260 -0.81 -22.36 18.28
CA GLN A 260 -0.27 -23.73 18.25
C GLN A 260 1.21 -23.71 17.87
N ASP A 261 1.95 -24.68 18.41
CA ASP A 261 3.40 -24.89 18.27
C ASP A 261 3.84 -25.15 16.81
N GLU A 262 3.62 -24.20 15.91
CA GLU A 262 4.31 -24.21 14.63
C GLU A 262 5.81 -24.04 14.92
N LEU A 263 6.61 -24.99 14.43
CA LEU A 263 8.06 -24.89 14.54
C LEU A 263 8.49 -23.52 14.04
N ALA A 264 9.35 -22.83 14.80
CA ALA A 264 9.85 -21.50 14.44
C ALA A 264 10.30 -21.42 12.96
N THR A 265 10.88 -22.51 12.44
CA THR A 265 11.28 -22.68 11.04
C THR A 265 10.10 -22.63 10.06
N GLN A 266 8.96 -23.26 10.35
CA GLN A 266 7.78 -23.24 9.49
C GLN A 266 7.15 -21.84 9.41
N SER A 267 7.06 -21.14 10.55
CA SER A 267 6.58 -19.76 10.59
C SER A 267 7.50 -18.81 9.79
N LEU A 268 8.83 -19.03 9.83
CA LEU A 268 9.80 -18.27 9.04
C LEU A 268 9.64 -18.52 7.53
N ILE A 269 9.45 -19.77 7.10
CA ILE A 269 9.25 -20.13 5.69
C ILE A 269 7.94 -19.52 5.15
N LYS A 270 6.84 -19.64 5.90
CA LYS A 270 5.55 -19.02 5.53
C LYS A 270 5.66 -17.50 5.38
N ASN A 271 6.38 -16.84 6.29
CA ASN A 271 6.65 -15.41 6.20
C ASN A 271 7.48 -15.03 4.98
N GLU A 272 8.52 -15.80 4.66
CA GLU A 272 9.35 -15.54 3.49
C GLU A 272 8.54 -15.65 2.19
N ALA A 273 7.69 -16.68 2.07
CA ALA A 273 6.80 -16.87 0.93
C ALA A 273 5.77 -15.73 0.80
N ALA A 274 5.12 -15.35 1.91
CA ALA A 274 4.17 -14.24 1.92
C ALA A 274 4.83 -12.89 1.63
N ASN A 275 6.08 -12.69 2.05
CA ASN A 275 6.84 -11.49 1.74
C ASN A 275 7.28 -11.43 0.27
N LYS A 276 7.58 -12.58 -0.35
CA LYS A 276 7.86 -12.65 -1.80
C LYS A 276 6.66 -12.18 -2.62
N LYS A 277 5.44 -12.71 -2.37
CA LYS A 277 4.22 -12.25 -3.06
C LYS A 277 3.97 -10.74 -2.86
N GLY A 278 4.06 -10.27 -1.62
CA GLY A 278 3.91 -8.85 -1.31
C GLY A 278 4.97 -7.95 -1.98
N SER A 279 6.21 -8.44 -2.11
CA SER A 279 7.30 -7.70 -2.76
C SER A 279 7.08 -7.54 -4.26
N VAL A 280 6.58 -8.58 -4.95
CA VAL A 280 6.24 -8.51 -6.38
C VAL A 280 5.13 -7.49 -6.59
N ASN A 281 4.05 -7.57 -5.80
CA ASN A 281 2.95 -6.61 -5.86
C ASN A 281 3.41 -5.17 -5.61
N THR A 282 4.29 -4.97 -4.62
CA THR A 282 4.88 -3.66 -4.33
C THR A 282 5.73 -3.16 -5.51
N GLN A 283 6.50 -4.04 -6.15
CA GLN A 283 7.34 -3.68 -7.28
C GLN A 283 6.52 -3.34 -8.53
N VAL A 284 5.48 -4.11 -8.81
CA VAL A 284 4.55 -3.84 -9.92
C VAL A 284 3.83 -2.50 -9.68
N MET A 285 3.32 -2.26 -8.48
CA MET A 285 2.64 -1.00 -8.14
C MET A 285 3.61 0.18 -8.20
N LYS A 286 4.87 0.00 -7.80
CA LYS A 286 5.93 0.99 -7.97
C LYS A 286 6.09 1.42 -9.43
N VAL A 287 6.19 0.47 -10.35
CA VAL A 287 6.43 0.73 -11.77
C VAL A 287 5.18 1.28 -12.47
N THR A 288 4.01 0.73 -12.17
CA THR A 288 2.77 1.05 -12.90
C THR A 288 2.00 2.23 -12.32
N PHE A 289 2.14 2.51 -11.02
CA PHE A 289 1.35 3.54 -10.33
C PHE A 289 2.21 4.66 -9.76
N TYR A 290 3.12 4.36 -8.83
CA TYR A 290 3.85 5.40 -8.09
C TYR A 290 4.80 6.22 -8.96
N ILE A 291 5.59 5.57 -9.82
CA ILE A 291 6.52 6.29 -10.72
C ILE A 291 5.75 7.21 -11.67
N PRO A 292 4.72 6.75 -12.43
CA PRO A 292 3.97 7.62 -13.33
C PRO A 292 3.25 8.77 -12.61
N ILE A 293 2.72 8.55 -11.41
CA ILE A 293 2.09 9.61 -10.63
C ILE A 293 3.10 10.69 -10.28
N ILE A 294 4.26 10.32 -9.74
CA ILE A 294 5.28 11.28 -9.34
C ILE A 294 5.80 12.03 -10.57
N GLU A 295 6.01 11.35 -11.70
CA GLU A 295 6.38 12.00 -12.96
C GLU A 295 5.33 13.05 -13.41
N MET A 296 4.04 12.73 -13.30
CA MET A 296 2.97 13.68 -13.62
C MET A 296 2.93 14.84 -12.64
N LEU A 297 3.07 14.59 -11.33
CA LEU A 297 3.08 15.64 -10.31
C LEU A 297 4.26 16.60 -10.51
N ILE A 298 5.45 16.08 -10.82
CA ILE A 298 6.61 16.92 -11.12
C ILE A 298 6.39 17.72 -12.41
N ALA A 299 5.78 17.12 -13.43
CA ALA A 299 5.45 17.83 -14.67
C ALA A 299 4.42 18.95 -14.47
N LEU A 300 3.43 18.74 -13.60
CA LEU A 300 2.46 19.78 -13.22
C LEU A 300 3.13 20.88 -12.40
N GLY A 301 4.00 20.51 -11.45
CA GLY A 301 4.83 21.45 -10.71
C GLY A 301 5.60 22.35 -11.68
N ARG A 302 6.31 21.79 -12.65
CA ARG A 302 7.03 22.57 -13.68
C ARG A 302 6.16 23.50 -14.50
N GLN A 303 4.95 23.07 -14.84
CA GLN A 303 4.05 23.85 -15.68
C GLN A 303 3.49 25.07 -14.94
N HIS A 304 3.28 24.95 -13.63
CA HIS A 304 2.59 25.94 -12.81
C HIS A 304 3.49 26.64 -11.77
N GLU A 305 4.73 26.19 -11.57
CA GLU A 305 5.74 26.86 -10.74
C GLU A 305 6.18 28.16 -11.43
N THR A 306 5.79 29.27 -10.82
CA THR A 306 6.08 30.63 -11.28
C THR A 306 6.91 31.42 -10.26
N ASP A 307 7.30 30.81 -9.13
CA ASP A 307 8.03 31.52 -8.08
C ASP A 307 9.55 31.49 -8.33
N ASP A 308 10.07 32.62 -8.81
CA ASP A 308 11.50 32.89 -9.01
C ASP A 308 12.34 32.55 -7.76
N LYS A 309 11.77 32.65 -6.55
CA LYS A 309 12.48 32.32 -5.30
C LYS A 309 12.64 30.83 -5.09
N VAL A 310 11.64 30.03 -5.46
CA VAL A 310 11.72 28.56 -5.39
C VAL A 310 12.76 28.07 -6.40
N MET A 311 12.76 28.65 -7.59
CA MET A 311 13.76 28.36 -8.63
C MET A 311 15.18 28.72 -8.18
N ALA A 312 15.37 29.87 -7.52
CA ALA A 312 16.66 30.27 -6.96
C ALA A 312 17.14 29.34 -5.83
N ILE A 313 16.25 28.90 -4.92
CA ILE A 313 16.58 27.98 -3.82
C ILE A 313 16.95 26.59 -4.36
N VAL A 314 16.20 26.10 -5.35
CA VAL A 314 16.44 24.79 -5.98
C VAL A 314 17.74 24.81 -6.80
N GLY A 315 18.00 25.87 -7.57
CA GLY A 315 19.27 26.06 -8.28
C GLY A 315 20.48 26.12 -7.34
N ALA A 316 20.35 26.80 -6.19
CA ALA A 316 21.38 26.85 -5.16
C ALA A 316 21.64 25.48 -4.52
N ARG A 317 20.61 24.66 -4.29
CA ARG A 317 20.75 23.31 -3.71
C ARG A 317 21.31 22.29 -4.70
N MET A 318 21.05 22.45 -5.99
CA MET A 318 21.59 21.61 -7.05
C MET A 318 23.02 21.98 -7.48
N GLY A 319 23.60 23.04 -6.89
CA GLY A 319 24.96 23.49 -7.20
C GLY A 319 25.07 24.18 -8.56
N LEU A 320 23.95 24.63 -9.13
CA LEU A 320 23.88 25.34 -10.42
C LEU A 320 24.15 26.84 -10.30
N VAL A 321 24.47 27.33 -9.10
CA VAL A 321 24.87 28.72 -8.88
C VAL A 321 26.39 28.81 -8.99
N GLU A 322 26.87 28.96 -10.22
CA GLU A 322 28.19 29.56 -10.44
C GLU A 322 28.04 31.09 -10.34
N LYS A 323 29.01 31.71 -9.66
CA LYS A 323 29.11 33.15 -9.43
C LYS A 323 29.08 33.92 -10.77
N ASP A 324 27.93 34.47 -11.12
CA ASP A 324 27.75 35.79 -11.77
C ASP A 324 26.32 35.86 -12.33
N ASP A 325 25.46 36.70 -11.73
CA ASP A 325 24.22 37.35 -12.24
C ASP A 325 23.30 36.67 -13.27
N GLN A 326 23.47 35.37 -13.55
CA GLN A 326 22.64 34.57 -14.44
C GLN A 326 21.94 33.55 -13.57
N ILE A 327 20.69 33.87 -13.23
CA ILE A 327 19.74 32.87 -12.73
C ILE A 327 19.79 31.71 -13.74
N PRO A 328 20.08 30.46 -13.32
CA PRO A 328 20.14 29.34 -14.23
C PRO A 328 18.83 29.30 -15.02
N SER A 329 18.94 29.41 -16.34
CA SER A 329 17.79 29.50 -17.22
C SER A 329 16.89 28.28 -17.04
N LEU A 330 15.58 28.49 -17.14
CA LEU A 330 14.50 27.50 -17.11
C LEU A 330 14.89 26.15 -17.77
N PHE A 331 15.68 26.20 -18.83
CA PHE A 331 16.26 25.08 -19.59
C PHE A 331 17.02 24.00 -18.78
N GLU A 332 17.68 24.31 -17.67
CA GLU A 332 18.41 23.27 -16.89
C GLU A 332 17.47 22.45 -15.99
N ILE A 333 16.33 23.03 -15.60
CA ILE A 333 15.28 22.35 -14.84
C ILE A 333 14.31 21.60 -15.78
N GLU A 334 14.33 21.90 -17.08
CA GLU A 334 13.50 21.26 -18.12
C GLU A 334 13.91 19.82 -18.53
N GLY A 335 14.98 19.26 -17.97
CA GLY A 335 15.43 17.88 -18.28
C GLY A 335 14.40 16.80 -17.89
N GLN A 336 14.51 15.55 -18.34
CA GLN A 336 13.67 14.47 -17.79
C GLN A 336 14.25 14.01 -16.44
N PHE A 337 13.49 14.11 -15.34
CA PHE A 337 13.93 13.59 -14.04
C PHE A 337 13.76 12.08 -13.97
N PHE A 338 14.81 11.37 -13.54
CA PHE A 338 14.73 9.95 -13.24
C PHE A 338 14.18 9.74 -11.82
N VAL A 339 12.89 9.41 -11.71
CA VAL A 339 12.25 9.13 -10.41
C VAL A 339 12.61 7.72 -9.94
N LYS A 340 13.25 7.62 -8.78
CA LYS A 340 13.50 6.33 -8.09
C LYS A 340 12.68 6.26 -6.81
N VAL A 341 11.61 5.47 -6.84
CA VAL A 341 10.81 5.16 -5.65
C VAL A 341 11.45 3.99 -4.91
N ASN A 342 11.77 4.14 -3.63
CA ASN A 342 12.26 3.03 -2.81
C ASN A 342 11.11 2.48 -1.97
N ALA A 343 10.40 1.47 -2.50
CA ALA A 343 9.31 0.79 -1.82
C ALA A 343 9.60 -0.73 -1.75
N GLY A 344 9.46 -1.33 -0.57
CA GLY A 344 9.65 -2.76 -0.34
C GLY A 344 10.23 -3.09 1.04
N ALA A 345 10.27 -4.37 1.41
CA ALA A 345 10.82 -4.85 2.68
C ALA A 345 12.28 -4.40 2.90
N GLY A 346 13.05 -4.17 1.83
CA GLY A 346 14.41 -3.60 1.90
C GLY A 346 14.48 -2.10 2.25
N ALA A 347 13.36 -1.37 2.24
CA ALA A 347 13.26 -0.01 2.78
C ALA A 347 12.84 -0.01 4.25
N VAL A 348 12.12 -1.04 4.70
CA VAL A 348 11.57 -1.16 6.07
C VAL A 348 12.50 -1.95 7.00
N SER A 349 13.23 -2.94 6.49
CA SER A 349 14.15 -3.74 7.32
C SER A 349 15.57 -3.18 7.24
N ARG A 350 15.77 -2.04 7.91
CA ARG A 350 17.10 -1.64 8.39
C ARG A 350 17.85 -2.86 8.95
N ASP A 351 17.13 -3.71 9.69
CA ASP A 351 17.60 -4.98 10.25
C ASP A 351 18.11 -5.99 9.21
N LEU A 352 17.48 -6.12 8.03
CA LEU A 352 17.95 -7.06 7.01
C LEU A 352 19.22 -6.54 6.34
N ARG A 353 19.30 -5.22 6.09
CA ARG A 353 20.52 -4.60 5.58
C ARG A 353 21.65 -4.71 6.59
N LEU A 354 21.36 -4.49 7.88
CA LEU A 354 22.32 -4.69 8.96
C LEU A 354 22.83 -6.14 8.99
N ARG A 355 21.94 -7.15 8.92
CA ARG A 355 22.35 -8.56 8.86
C ARG A 355 23.21 -8.91 7.64
N GLN A 356 22.91 -8.34 6.48
CA GLN A 356 23.72 -8.57 5.26
C GLN A 356 25.10 -7.92 5.37
N VAL A 357 25.16 -6.73 5.95
CA VAL A 357 26.42 -6.02 6.23
C VAL A 357 27.23 -6.74 7.32
N ASP A 358 26.59 -7.24 8.37
CA ASP A 358 27.23 -8.08 9.41
C ASP A 358 27.85 -9.35 8.81
N ALA A 359 27.11 -10.04 7.93
CA ALA A 359 27.62 -11.23 7.24
C ALA A 359 28.79 -10.89 6.29
N ALA A 360 28.76 -9.73 5.65
CA ALA A 360 29.85 -9.25 4.82
C ALA A 360 31.09 -8.89 5.67
N ILE A 361 30.91 -8.19 6.79
CA ILE A 361 31.98 -7.87 7.74
C ILE A 361 32.63 -9.14 8.26
N ALA A 362 31.84 -10.13 8.70
CA ALA A 362 32.35 -11.39 9.22
C ALA A 362 33.20 -12.14 8.18
N ARG A 363 32.70 -12.31 6.95
CA ARG A 363 33.42 -13.01 5.86
C ARG A 363 34.67 -12.27 5.40
N THR A 364 34.60 -10.94 5.33
CA THR A 364 35.74 -10.12 4.88
C THR A 364 36.85 -10.10 5.93
N THR A 365 36.46 -10.05 7.21
CA THR A 365 37.41 -10.16 8.35
C THR A 365 38.08 -11.53 8.38
N GLU A 366 37.34 -12.60 8.11
CA GLU A 366 37.87 -13.97 8.05
C GLU A 366 38.84 -14.18 6.88
N LEU A 367 38.54 -13.63 5.70
CA LEU A 367 39.33 -13.84 4.48
C LEU A 367 40.51 -12.88 4.32
N PHE A 368 40.35 -11.62 4.73
CA PHE A 368 41.30 -10.54 4.43
C PHE A 368 41.75 -9.75 5.66
N GLY A 369 41.32 -10.17 6.85
CA GLY A 369 41.65 -9.51 8.11
C GLY A 369 40.81 -8.26 8.42
N PRO A 370 40.90 -7.72 9.64
CA PRO A 370 40.02 -6.66 10.16
C PRO A 370 40.13 -5.33 9.40
N MET A 371 41.27 -5.04 8.77
CA MET A 371 41.49 -3.80 8.01
C MET A 371 40.74 -3.78 6.67
N ALA A 372 40.48 -4.94 6.07
CA ALA A 372 39.71 -5.03 4.83
C ALA A 372 38.20 -4.78 5.03
N ALA A 373 37.71 -4.86 6.27
CA ALA A 373 36.31 -4.65 6.62
C ALA A 373 35.92 -3.16 6.80
N LEU A 374 36.88 -2.23 6.79
CA LEU A 374 36.65 -0.80 7.05
C LEU A 374 35.59 -0.14 6.14
N PRO A 375 35.52 -0.41 4.82
CA PRO A 375 34.47 0.14 3.97
C PRO A 375 33.07 -0.36 4.37
N PHE A 376 32.96 -1.62 4.81
CA PHE A 376 31.70 -2.20 5.25
C PHE A 376 31.27 -1.71 6.64
N LEU A 377 32.23 -1.45 7.54
CA LEU A 377 31.97 -0.80 8.83
C LEU A 377 31.44 0.63 8.64
N ARG A 378 31.91 1.35 7.63
CA ARG A 378 31.38 2.67 7.26
C ARG A 378 29.89 2.60 6.92
N ASP A 379 29.52 1.66 6.06
CA ASP A 379 28.12 1.45 5.65
C ASP A 379 27.25 0.93 6.80
N TYR A 380 27.82 0.11 7.68
CA TYR A 380 27.17 -0.36 8.91
C TYR A 380 26.83 0.80 9.87
N TYR A 381 27.79 1.67 10.16
CA TYR A 381 27.57 2.82 11.05
C TYR A 381 26.67 3.89 10.42
N ALA A 382 26.73 4.08 9.10
CA ALA A 382 25.77 4.90 8.36
C ALA A 382 24.34 4.34 8.51
N LEU A 383 24.20 3.02 8.37
CA LEU A 383 22.92 2.34 8.61
C LEU A 383 22.46 2.45 10.06
N LEU A 384 23.36 2.50 11.06
CA LEU A 384 23.03 2.74 12.48
C LEU A 384 22.76 4.22 12.82
N GLY A 385 22.90 5.14 11.85
CA GLY A 385 22.53 6.54 12.01
C GLY A 385 23.54 7.36 12.82
N ILE A 386 24.78 6.88 12.94
CA ILE A 386 25.86 7.61 13.59
C ILE A 386 26.39 8.65 12.59
N THR A 387 26.39 9.93 12.97
CA THR A 387 26.79 11.04 12.08
C THR A 387 28.30 11.24 12.00
N ASN A 388 29.06 10.85 13.03
CA ASN A 388 30.52 10.98 13.10
C ASN A 388 31.26 9.70 12.66
N ILE A 389 30.92 9.17 11.48
CA ILE A 389 31.43 7.89 10.98
C ILE A 389 32.96 7.90 10.82
N ASN A 390 33.52 9.00 10.33
CA ASN A 390 34.95 9.10 10.04
C ASN A 390 35.82 9.11 11.31
N GLU A 391 35.30 9.67 12.40
CA GLU A 391 36.01 9.75 13.69
C GLU A 391 36.10 8.35 14.32
N VAL A 392 34.96 7.62 14.37
CA VAL A 392 34.89 6.24 14.86
C VAL A 392 35.78 5.29 14.06
N LEU A 393 35.79 5.41 12.73
CA LEU A 393 36.65 4.58 11.88
C LEU A 393 38.14 4.87 12.11
N SER A 394 38.52 6.14 12.33
CA SER A 394 39.91 6.50 12.62
C SER A 394 40.40 5.93 13.96
N THR A 395 39.54 5.87 14.98
CA THR A 395 39.86 5.26 16.28
C THR A 395 40.03 3.74 16.16
N ILE A 396 39.18 3.08 15.37
CA ILE A 396 39.29 1.63 15.13
C ILE A 396 40.59 1.31 14.38
N VAL A 397 40.96 2.10 13.37
CA VAL A 397 42.23 1.95 12.66
C VAL A 397 43.43 2.11 13.61
N ALA A 398 43.39 3.11 14.50
CA ALA A 398 44.45 3.33 15.48
C ALA A 398 44.59 2.16 16.48
N VAL A 399 43.47 1.58 16.94
CA VAL A 399 43.48 0.42 17.86
C VAL A 399 43.97 -0.84 17.17
N VAL A 400 43.53 -1.11 15.93
CA VAL A 400 43.98 -2.29 15.16
C VAL A 400 45.47 -2.19 14.82
N GLN A 401 45.94 -1.00 14.47
CA GLN A 401 47.37 -0.75 14.23
C GLN A 401 48.19 -0.86 15.53
N ALA A 402 47.67 -0.41 16.66
CA ALA A 402 48.32 -0.57 17.96
C ALA A 402 48.43 -2.05 18.37
N GLN A 403 47.38 -2.86 18.15
CA GLN A 403 47.40 -4.30 18.42
C GLN A 403 48.30 -5.09 17.47
N ALA A 404 48.47 -4.64 16.21
CA ALA A 404 49.44 -5.22 15.29
C ALA A 404 50.90 -4.86 15.62
N SER A 405 51.12 -3.90 16.52
CA SER A 405 52.44 -3.41 16.94
C SER A 405 52.88 -3.90 18.32
N GLU A 406 52.11 -4.76 18.99
CA GLU A 406 52.61 -5.45 20.19
C GLU A 406 53.65 -6.50 19.75
N PRO A 407 54.92 -6.39 20.20
CA PRO A 407 55.96 -7.34 19.81
C PRO A 407 55.62 -8.73 20.36
N THR A 408 55.63 -9.72 19.48
CA THR A 408 55.56 -11.14 19.81
C THR A 408 56.62 -11.48 20.87
N ASP A 409 56.28 -12.29 21.89
CA ASP A 409 57.18 -12.79 22.96
C ASP A 409 58.49 -13.48 22.48
N GLN A 410 58.70 -13.58 21.16
CA GLN A 410 59.95 -13.98 20.54
C GLN A 410 61.01 -12.86 20.56
N ASP A 411 60.62 -11.59 20.45
CA ASP A 411 61.56 -10.45 20.44
C ASP A 411 62.11 -10.16 21.85
N LEU A 412 61.35 -10.47 22.90
CA LEU A 412 61.79 -10.38 24.30
C LEU A 412 62.76 -11.52 24.71
N ASN A 413 62.77 -12.63 23.97
CA ASN A 413 63.70 -13.75 24.18
C ASN A 413 65.00 -13.60 23.38
N GLU A 414 65.00 -12.81 22.30
CA GLU A 414 66.22 -12.45 21.55
C GLU A 414 66.97 -11.28 22.20
N ALA A 415 66.26 -10.29 22.76
CA ALA A 415 66.88 -9.23 23.56
C ALA A 415 67.56 -9.73 24.86
N ASN A 416 67.11 -10.87 25.41
CA ASN A 416 67.73 -11.52 26.58
C ASN A 416 68.87 -12.48 26.23
N LYS A 417 69.14 -12.74 24.94
CA LYS A 417 70.30 -13.53 24.48
C LYS A 417 71.53 -12.68 24.12
N GLU A 418 71.37 -11.38 23.89
CA GLU A 418 72.48 -10.48 23.54
C GLU A 418 73.10 -9.73 24.75
N GLY A 419 72.57 -9.92 25.97
CA GLY A 419 73.11 -9.33 27.21
C GLY A 419 73.90 -10.29 28.13
N GLY A 420 74.17 -11.51 27.68
CA GLY A 420 74.56 -12.64 28.54
C GLY A 420 75.98 -13.17 28.36
N GLU A 421 77.00 -12.31 28.19
CA GLU A 421 78.40 -12.76 28.29
C GLU A 421 79.33 -11.66 28.79
N THR A 422 79.23 -11.31 30.07
CA THR A 422 80.33 -10.78 30.90
C THR A 422 79.94 -10.89 32.38
N ASP A 423 80.92 -11.26 33.20
CA ASP A 423 80.92 -11.30 34.67
C ASP A 423 80.08 -12.36 35.41
N LYS A 424 80.71 -13.54 35.50
CA LYS A 424 80.79 -14.27 36.77
C LYS A 424 81.43 -13.37 37.84
N MET A 425 80.74 -13.09 38.95
CA MET A 425 81.26 -13.25 40.32
C MET A 425 80.26 -12.74 41.38
N ASN A 426 80.17 -13.49 42.49
CA ASN A 426 79.58 -13.15 43.79
C ASN A 426 78.04 -13.06 43.95
N GLY A 427 77.46 -14.17 44.40
CA GLY A 427 77.20 -14.34 45.84
C GLY A 427 75.89 -13.78 46.44
N LYS A 428 75.11 -14.73 46.98
CA LYS A 428 74.22 -14.67 48.16
C LYS A 428 72.78 -14.16 48.03
N LYS A 429 71.89 -15.09 48.44
CA LYS A 429 70.74 -14.98 49.36
C LYS A 429 69.43 -14.36 48.86
N GLY A 430 68.35 -15.15 48.98
CA GLY A 430 67.07 -14.66 49.52
C GLY A 430 65.82 -14.89 48.67
N MET A 431 65.19 -16.06 48.83
CA MET A 431 63.72 -16.19 48.86
C MET A 431 63.14 -15.40 50.06
N PRO A 432 61.81 -15.31 50.29
CA PRO A 432 60.62 -15.40 49.42
C PRO A 432 59.68 -14.16 49.67
N THR A 433 58.43 -14.00 49.22
CA THR A 433 57.14 -14.58 49.70
C THR A 433 56.04 -13.59 49.23
N GLU A 434 55.01 -14.01 48.51
CA GLU A 434 53.61 -14.27 48.98
C GLU A 434 52.60 -13.10 48.93
N ARG A 435 51.37 -13.53 48.55
CA ARG A 435 50.01 -13.00 48.83
C ARG A 435 49.42 -11.95 47.87
N ASN A 436 48.32 -12.18 47.14
CA ASN A 436 47.00 -12.82 47.36
C ASN A 436 45.89 -11.79 47.70
N ALA A 437 44.68 -12.09 47.22
CA ALA A 437 43.38 -11.39 47.34
C ALA A 437 43.21 -10.14 46.43
N GLY A 438 42.14 -9.94 45.68
CA GLY A 438 40.77 -10.47 45.76
C GLY A 438 39.82 -9.27 45.74
N GLY A 439 38.79 -9.27 44.89
CA GLY A 439 37.82 -8.16 44.89
C GLY A 439 36.89 -8.11 43.69
N ARG A 440 35.73 -8.77 43.81
CA ARG A 440 34.54 -8.59 42.97
C ARG A 440 33.71 -7.41 43.50
N ALA A 441 33.29 -6.52 42.61
CA ALA A 441 32.08 -5.68 42.67
C ALA A 441 31.92 -5.06 41.26
N GLY A 442 30.79 -5.06 40.56
CA GLY A 442 29.40 -5.08 41.00
C GLY A 442 28.87 -3.65 41.06
N ALA A 443 28.41 -3.09 39.93
CA ALA A 443 27.51 -1.93 39.92
C ALA A 443 26.83 -1.78 38.55
N THR A 444 25.52 -1.58 38.63
CA THR A 444 24.53 -1.38 37.56
C THR A 444 24.15 0.11 37.52
N VAL A 445 23.40 0.50 36.47
CA VAL A 445 22.58 1.73 36.31
C VAL A 445 23.41 2.97 35.90
N GLN A 446 23.12 3.75 34.84
CA GLN A 446 21.89 4.11 34.11
C GLN A 446 22.04 4.02 32.60
#